data_AF-A0A443SE24-F1
#
_entry.id   AF-A0A443SE24-F1
#
_cell.length_a   1.000
_cell.length_b   1.000
_cell.length_c   1.000
_cell.angle_alpha   90.00
_cell.angle_beta   90.00
_cell.angle_gamma   90.00
#
_symmetry.space_group_name_H-M   'P 1'
#
loop_
_entity.id
_entity.type
_entity.pdbx_description
1 polymer ?
#
loop_
_entity_poly.entity_id
_entity_poly.type
_entity_poly.pdbx_seq_one_letter_code
_entity_poly.pdbx_strand_id
1 'polypeptide(L)'
;MADRLTQLQDYVNQQAENFCNSIGILQQFAPPSFFAEFEKTAKNSTAAPNSQPNSEDFAQMFATLIARTAKDIDILIDSLPNDESTPELQASHLRRLELENQEAAQRLEETVKRGEKLLEQIQKALQDIAECQLKMQCLQTNDNFSSFSAETNVNSNQTSQT
;
A
#
# COMPACT_ATOMS: atom_id res chain seq x y z
N MET A 1 8.15 4.52 3.70
CA MET A 1 8.32 4.29 2.25
C MET A 1 9.51 5.13 1.84
N ALA A 2 10.71 4.54 1.84
CA ALA A 2 11.95 5.27 1.58
C ALA A 2 12.08 5.50 0.08
N ASP A 3 12.42 6.73 -0.32
CA ASP A 3 12.78 7.04 -1.69
C ASP A 3 13.98 6.20 -2.14
N ARG A 4 14.13 5.97 -3.45
CA ARG A 4 15.22 5.13 -4.00
C ARG A 4 16.59 5.67 -3.61
N LEU A 5 16.73 7.00 -3.51
CA LEU A 5 17.97 7.63 -3.05
C LEU A 5 18.24 7.36 -1.56
N THR A 6 17.20 7.36 -0.72
CA THR A 6 17.33 7.00 0.69
C THR A 6 17.71 5.52 0.84
N GLN A 7 17.08 4.64 0.07
CA GLN A 7 17.45 3.22 0.05
C GLN A 7 18.92 3.03 -0.34
N LEU A 8 19.42 3.79 -1.32
CA LEU A 8 20.82 3.70 -1.75
C LEU A 8 21.78 4.08 -0.62
N GLN A 9 21.45 5.13 0.14
CA GLN A 9 22.23 5.52 1.31
C GLN A 9 22.25 4.41 2.37
N ASP A 10 21.12 3.75 2.62
CA ASP A 10 21.03 2.65 3.58
C ASP A 10 21.90 1.44 3.14
N TYR A 11 21.87 1.08 1.85
CA TYR A 11 22.71 -0.01 1.32
C TYR A 11 24.20 0.33 1.35
N VAL A 12 24.59 1.58 1.07
CA VAL A 12 25.99 2.03 1.19
C VAL A 12 26.46 2.00 2.64
N ASN A 13 25.62 2.42 3.59
CA ASN A 13 25.93 2.33 5.01
C ASN A 13 26.08 0.86 5.45
N GLN A 14 25.17 -0.01 5.03
CA GLN A 14 25.24 -1.45 5.29
C GLN A 14 26.50 -2.08 4.69
N GLN A 15 26.92 -1.65 3.51
CA GLN A 15 28.17 -2.11 2.88
C GLN A 15 29.40 -1.70 3.71
N ALA A 16 29.41 -0.48 4.24
CA ALA A 16 30.49 0.00 5.11
C ALA A 16 30.54 -0.79 6.43
N GLU A 17 29.38 -1.10 7.02
CA GLU A 17 29.30 -1.98 8.20
C GLU A 17 29.82 -3.39 7.90
N ASN A 18 29.44 -3.97 6.77
CA ASN A 18 29.93 -5.29 6.33
C ASN A 18 31.46 -5.31 6.23
N PHE A 19 32.07 -4.26 5.65
CA PHE A 19 33.53 -4.14 5.60
C PHE A 19 34.15 -4.01 6.99
N CYS A 20 33.65 -3.11 7.83
CA CYS A 20 34.19 -2.88 9.17
C CYS A 20 34.12 -4.16 10.03
N ASN A 21 32.97 -4.82 10.04
CA ASN A 21 32.74 -6.05 10.78
C ASN A 21 33.62 -7.19 10.26
N SER A 22 33.76 -7.32 8.93
CA SER A 22 34.64 -8.34 8.33
C SER A 22 36.10 -8.15 8.75
N ILE A 23 36.61 -6.92 8.74
CA ILE A 23 38.00 -6.61 9.12
C ILE A 23 38.21 -6.90 10.60
N GLY A 24 37.27 -6.50 11.47
CA GLY A 24 37.35 -6.77 12.90
C GLY A 24 37.42 -8.26 13.22
N ILE A 25 36.58 -9.07 12.58
CA ILE A 25 36.59 -10.53 12.73
C ILE A 25 37.88 -11.14 12.16
N LEU A 26 38.32 -10.72 10.97
CA LEU A 26 39.59 -11.21 10.39
C LEU A 26 40.78 -10.93 11.30
N GLN A 27 40.86 -9.75 11.89
CA GLN A 27 41.93 -9.39 12.84
C GLN A 27 41.86 -10.20 14.14
N GLN A 28 40.66 -10.47 14.65
CA GLN A 28 40.47 -11.26 15.87
C GLN A 28 40.95 -12.71 15.71
N PHE A 29 40.76 -13.30 14.53
CA PHE A 29 41.15 -14.69 14.24
C PHE A 29 42.50 -14.81 13.52
N ALA A 30 43.19 -13.71 13.23
CA ALA A 30 44.47 -13.73 12.55
C ALA A 30 45.56 -14.41 13.43
N PRO A 31 46.19 -15.51 12.96
CA PRO A 31 47.31 -16.08 13.69
C PRO A 31 48.51 -15.13 13.64
N PRO A 32 49.31 -15.05 14.72
CA PRO A 32 50.55 -14.27 14.70
C PRO A 32 51.50 -14.86 13.65
N SER A 33 51.92 -14.02 12.69
CA SER A 33 52.90 -14.41 11.68
C SER A 33 54.30 -14.05 12.15
N PHE A 34 55.21 -15.03 12.19
CA PHE A 34 56.61 -14.81 12.56
C PHE A 34 57.49 -14.77 11.31
N PHE A 35 58.48 -13.88 11.32
CA PHE A 35 59.53 -13.90 10.30
C PHE A 35 60.38 -15.16 10.47
N ALA A 36 60.71 -15.82 9.35
CA ALA A 36 61.46 -17.09 9.31
C ALA A 36 62.79 -17.04 10.10
N GLU A 37 63.39 -15.85 10.23
CA GLU A 37 64.65 -15.63 10.93
C GLU A 37 64.53 -15.66 12.47
N PHE A 38 63.32 -15.52 13.03
CA PHE A 38 63.05 -15.50 14.48
C PHE A 38 62.34 -16.76 15.00
N GLU A 39 62.04 -17.73 14.13
CA GLU A 39 61.22 -18.91 14.42
C GLU A 39 61.85 -19.84 15.50
N LYS A 40 63.17 -19.76 15.70
CA LYS A 40 63.89 -20.56 16.71
C LYS A 40 63.67 -20.09 18.15
N THR A 41 63.32 -18.82 18.36
CA THR A 41 63.10 -18.24 19.70
C THR A 41 61.63 -18.26 20.10
N ALA A 42 60.71 -18.26 19.14
CA ALA A 42 59.26 -18.23 19.36
C ALA A 42 58.66 -19.55 19.88
N LYS A 43 59.34 -20.69 19.70
CA LYS A 43 58.84 -22.01 20.13
C LYS A 43 58.73 -22.20 21.65
N ASN A 44 59.28 -21.28 22.46
CA ASN A 44 59.25 -21.34 23.93
C ASN A 44 58.21 -20.40 24.59
N SER A 45 57.48 -19.58 23.83
CA SER A 45 56.46 -18.70 24.40
C SER A 45 55.06 -19.18 24.00
N THR A 46 54.42 -19.80 24.98
CA THR A 46 53.00 -20.16 25.13
C THR A 46 51.99 -19.30 24.34
N ALA A 47 51.83 -19.57 23.05
CA ALA A 47 50.63 -19.18 22.32
C ALA A 47 50.09 -20.44 21.63
N ALA A 48 49.09 -21.06 22.25
CA ALA A 48 48.37 -22.17 21.65
C ALA A 48 47.84 -21.74 20.26
N PRO A 49 47.98 -22.57 19.22
CA PRO A 49 47.35 -22.30 17.94
C PRO A 49 45.85 -22.54 18.13
N ASN A 50 45.11 -21.52 18.53
CA ASN A 50 43.65 -21.57 18.49
C ASN A 50 43.22 -21.32 17.04
N SER A 51 43.70 -22.14 16.11
CA SER A 51 43.18 -22.24 14.75
C SER A 51 41.82 -22.93 14.84
N GLN A 52 40.80 -22.19 15.28
CA GLN A 52 39.44 -22.66 15.17
C GLN A 52 39.07 -22.78 13.69
N PRO A 53 38.40 -23.87 13.27
CA PRO A 53 38.01 -24.11 11.88
C PRO A 53 36.99 -23.09 11.33
N ASN A 54 36.51 -22.16 12.16
CA ASN A 54 35.49 -21.19 11.78
C ASN A 54 36.04 -19.92 11.07
N SER A 55 37.36 -19.68 11.07
CA SER A 55 37.93 -18.46 10.46
C SER A 55 37.69 -18.37 8.95
N GLU A 56 37.82 -19.48 8.23
CA GLU A 56 37.54 -19.55 6.78
C GLU A 56 36.04 -19.40 6.47
N ASP A 57 35.17 -19.92 7.33
CA ASP A 57 33.72 -19.85 7.17
C ASP A 57 33.21 -18.40 7.35
N PHE A 58 33.76 -17.66 8.32
CA PHE A 58 33.46 -16.23 8.49
C PHE A 58 33.94 -15.40 7.30
N ALA A 59 35.13 -15.66 6.78
CA ALA A 59 35.66 -14.96 5.61
C ALA A 59 34.76 -15.17 4.37
N GLN A 60 34.32 -16.41 4.14
CA GLN A 60 33.42 -16.74 3.03
C GLN A 60 32.03 -16.11 3.21
N MET A 61 31.49 -16.11 4.44
CA MET A 61 30.22 -15.47 4.75
C MET A 61 30.26 -13.96 4.50
N PHE A 62 31.29 -13.25 5.01
CA PHE A 62 31.43 -11.82 4.78
C PHE A 62 31.70 -11.49 3.30
N ALA A 63 32.50 -12.28 2.60
CA ALA A 63 32.70 -12.11 1.16
C ALA A 63 31.37 -12.22 0.38
N THR A 64 30.51 -13.16 0.77
CA THR A 64 29.18 -13.34 0.18
C THR A 64 28.27 -12.14 0.47
N LEU A 65 28.26 -11.66 1.72
CA LEU A 65 27.47 -10.48 2.12
C LEU A 65 27.93 -9.22 1.36
N ILE A 66 29.25 -8.98 1.30
CA ILE A 66 29.85 -7.86 0.57
C ILE A 66 29.50 -7.91 -0.91
N ALA A 67 29.66 -9.07 -1.57
CA ALA A 67 29.39 -9.22 -3.00
C ALA A 67 27.89 -9.05 -3.31
N ARG A 68 27.02 -9.55 -2.44
CA ARG A 68 25.58 -9.40 -2.59
C ARG A 68 25.14 -7.95 -2.40
N THR A 69 25.55 -7.30 -1.32
CA THR A 69 25.19 -5.91 -1.05
C THR A 69 25.74 -4.97 -2.12
N ALA A 70 26.94 -5.21 -2.65
CA ALA A 70 27.47 -4.46 -3.81
C ALA A 70 26.60 -4.63 -5.07
N LYS A 71 26.14 -5.86 -5.35
CA LYS A 71 25.23 -6.10 -6.48
C LYS A 71 23.85 -5.46 -6.27
N ASP A 72 23.34 -5.47 -5.04
CA ASP A 72 22.08 -4.82 -4.71
C ASP A 72 22.19 -3.29 -4.89
N ILE A 73 23.35 -2.69 -4.59
CA ILE A 73 23.67 -1.28 -4.89
C ILE A 73 23.64 -1.03 -6.40
N ASP A 74 24.31 -1.85 -7.21
CA ASP A 74 24.34 -1.69 -8.68
C ASP A 74 22.93 -1.75 -9.28
N ILE A 75 22.12 -2.74 -8.89
CA ILE A 75 20.73 -2.87 -9.35
C ILE A 75 19.90 -1.65 -8.95
N LEU A 76 20.15 -1.10 -7.75
CA LEU A 76 19.44 0.07 -7.28
C LEU A 76 19.81 1.32 -8.08
N ILE A 77 21.09 1.49 -8.43
CA ILE A 77 21.57 2.55 -9.32
C ILE A 77 20.91 2.44 -10.70
N ASP A 78 20.86 1.24 -11.29
CA ASP A 78 20.21 1.01 -12.58
C ASP A 78 18.68 1.26 -12.53
N SER A 79 18.08 1.17 -11.34
CA SER A 79 16.66 1.44 -11.13
C SER A 79 16.33 2.93 -10.88
N LEU A 80 17.34 3.80 -10.79
CA LEU A 80 17.12 5.23 -10.63
C LEU A 80 16.48 5.80 -11.91
N PRO A 81 15.47 6.70 -11.76
CA PRO A 81 14.90 7.37 -12.91
C PRO A 81 15.97 8.18 -13.64
N ASN A 82 16.00 8.09 -14.98
CA ASN A 82 17.05 8.68 -15.84
C ASN A 82 17.33 10.16 -15.54
N ASP A 83 18.61 10.46 -15.35
CA ASP A 83 19.18 11.80 -15.13
C ASP A 83 19.25 12.66 -16.42
N GLU A 84 18.91 12.09 -17.58
CA GLU A 84 18.81 12.77 -18.89
C GLU A 84 17.59 13.72 -19.00
N SER A 85 16.86 13.93 -17.90
CA SER A 85 15.75 14.86 -17.84
C SER A 85 16.28 16.24 -17.47
N THR A 86 16.61 17.06 -18.47
CA THR A 86 16.86 18.49 -18.21
C THR A 86 15.70 19.07 -17.39
N PRO A 87 15.96 19.97 -16.42
CA PRO A 87 14.91 20.52 -15.56
C PRO A 87 13.80 21.19 -16.38
N GLU A 88 14.12 21.73 -17.55
CA GLU A 88 13.17 22.27 -18.52
C GLU A 88 12.24 21.20 -19.11
N LEU A 89 12.77 20.03 -19.48
CA LEU A 89 11.96 18.93 -19.99
C LEU A 89 11.04 18.41 -18.88
N GLN A 90 11.53 18.24 -17.65
CA GLN A 90 10.73 17.80 -16.51
C GLN A 90 9.60 18.79 -16.20
N ALA A 91 9.87 20.10 -16.24
CA ALA A 91 8.85 21.14 -16.06
C ALA A 91 7.77 21.09 -17.17
N SER A 92 8.17 20.81 -18.41
CA SER A 92 7.23 20.62 -19.53
C SER A 92 6.35 19.37 -19.32
N HIS A 93 6.93 18.25 -18.89
CA HIS A 93 6.18 17.03 -18.57
C HIS A 93 5.19 17.26 -17.41
N LEU A 94 5.61 17.98 -16.36
CA LEU A 94 4.74 18.33 -15.24
C LEU A 94 3.56 19.18 -15.70
N ARG A 95 3.81 20.24 -16.49
CA ARG A 95 2.73 21.08 -17.03
C ARG A 95 1.73 20.28 -17.87
N ARG A 96 2.22 19.35 -18.69
CA ARG A 96 1.36 18.46 -19.48
C ARG A 96 0.50 17.57 -18.57
N LEU A 97 1.10 16.96 -17.55
CA LEU A 97 0.39 16.12 -16.60
C LEU A 97 -0.65 16.90 -15.79
N GLU A 98 -0.37 18.15 -15.41
CA GLU A 98 -1.34 19.03 -14.75
C GLU A 98 -2.56 19.30 -15.65
N LEU A 99 -2.32 19.57 -16.93
CA LEU A 99 -3.39 19.81 -17.90
C LEU A 99 -4.24 18.54 -18.12
N GLU A 100 -3.61 17.39 -18.28
CA GLU A 100 -4.29 16.10 -18.39
C GLU A 100 -5.09 15.76 -17.12
N ASN A 101 -4.54 16.06 -15.95
CA ASN A 101 -5.23 15.87 -14.67
C ASN A 101 -6.47 16.78 -14.56
N GLN A 102 -6.34 18.04 -14.97
CA GLN A 102 -7.44 18.99 -14.97
C GLN A 102 -8.56 18.57 -15.95
N GLU A 103 -8.21 18.11 -17.14
CA GLU A 103 -9.18 17.60 -18.10
C GLU A 103 -9.88 16.33 -17.57
N ALA A 104 -9.13 15.40 -16.99
CA ALA A 104 -9.69 14.21 -16.37
C ALA A 104 -10.65 14.54 -15.21
N ALA A 105 -10.29 15.55 -14.38
CA ALA A 105 -11.13 16.03 -13.30
C ALA A 105 -12.45 16.64 -13.82
N GLN A 106 -12.40 17.45 -14.89
CA GLN A 106 -13.61 18.00 -15.50
C GLN A 106 -14.53 16.91 -16.08
N ARG A 107 -13.95 15.91 -16.76
CA ARG A 107 -14.72 14.76 -17.27
C ARG A 107 -15.36 13.95 -16.13
N LEU A 108 -14.64 13.80 -15.02
CA LEU A 108 -15.17 13.17 -13.82
C LEU A 108 -16.32 13.98 -13.23
N GLU A 109 -16.17 15.29 -13.06
CA GLU A 109 -17.22 16.19 -12.55
C GLU A 109 -18.49 16.12 -13.40
N GLU A 110 -18.34 16.13 -14.73
CA GLU A 110 -19.49 16.03 -15.63
C GLU A 110 -20.21 14.68 -15.47
N THR A 111 -19.43 13.59 -15.33
CA THR A 111 -19.98 12.24 -15.14
C THR A 111 -20.70 12.12 -13.80
N VAL A 112 -20.12 12.67 -12.72
CA VAL A 112 -20.73 12.72 -11.38
C VAL A 112 -22.04 13.50 -11.44
N LYS A 113 -22.05 14.70 -12.04
CA LYS A 113 -23.25 15.53 -12.18
C LYS A 113 -24.37 14.84 -12.95
N ARG A 114 -24.04 14.09 -14.00
CA ARG A 114 -25.02 13.26 -14.72
C ARG A 114 -25.55 12.13 -13.84
N GLY A 115 -24.67 11.48 -13.07
CA GLY A 115 -25.04 10.45 -12.11
C GLY A 115 -25.98 10.96 -11.00
N GLU A 116 -25.69 12.13 -10.44
CA GLU A 116 -26.52 12.77 -9.40
C GLU A 116 -27.92 13.10 -9.92
N LYS A 117 -28.05 13.65 -11.13
CA LYS A 117 -29.35 13.92 -11.75
C LYS A 117 -30.17 12.64 -11.95
N LEU A 118 -29.51 11.56 -12.38
CA LEU A 118 -30.18 10.27 -12.55
C LEU A 118 -30.64 9.73 -11.20
N LEU A 119 -29.81 9.85 -10.16
CA LEU A 119 -30.16 9.45 -8.80
C LEU A 119 -31.37 10.23 -8.27
N GLU A 120 -31.41 11.55 -8.49
CA GLU A 120 -32.53 12.40 -8.11
C GLU A 120 -33.84 11.97 -8.80
N GLN A 121 -33.78 11.64 -10.10
CA GLN A 121 -34.93 11.13 -10.84
C GLN A 121 -35.43 9.79 -10.28
N ILE A 122 -34.52 8.88 -9.95
CA ILE A 122 -34.87 7.59 -9.34
C ILE A 122 -35.50 7.81 -7.96
N GLN A 123 -34.92 8.71 -7.15
CA GLN A 123 -35.45 9.02 -5.82
C GLN A 123 -36.87 9.62 -5.90
N LYS A 124 -37.12 10.52 -6.85
CA LYS A 124 -38.44 11.07 -7.10
C LYS A 124 -39.44 9.99 -7.53
N ALA A 125 -39.05 9.12 -8.47
CA ALA A 125 -39.92 8.04 -8.91
C ALA A 125 -40.26 7.06 -7.77
N LEU A 126 -39.30 6.75 -6.90
CA LEU A 126 -39.53 5.94 -5.70
C LEU A 126 -40.48 6.63 -4.71
N GLN A 127 -40.34 7.94 -4.52
CA GLN A 127 -41.25 8.72 -3.67
C GLN A 127 -42.68 8.72 -4.23
N ASP A 128 -42.85 8.94 -5.53
CA ASP A 128 -44.15 8.90 -6.20
C ASP A 128 -44.81 7.52 -6.05
N ILE A 129 -44.05 6.43 -6.19
CA ILE A 129 -44.54 5.06 -5.96
C ILE A 129 -44.98 4.88 -4.51
N ALA A 130 -44.18 5.33 -3.53
CA ALA A 130 -44.52 5.22 -2.12
C ALA A 130 -45.80 6.01 -1.78
N GLU A 131 -45.95 7.23 -2.30
CA GLU A 131 -47.15 8.05 -2.10
C GLU A 131 -48.38 7.41 -2.75
N CYS A 132 -48.25 6.83 -3.94
CA CYS A 132 -49.34 6.11 -4.60
C CYS A 132 -49.80 4.89 -3.79
N GLN A 133 -48.85 4.11 -3.25
CA GLN A 133 -49.17 2.95 -2.40
C GLN A 133 -49.88 3.38 -1.12
N LEU A 134 -49.41 4.44 -0.47
CA LEU A 134 -50.00 4.97 0.77
C LEU A 134 -51.42 5.52 0.52
N LYS A 135 -51.63 6.23 -0.60
CA LYS A 135 -52.96 6.70 -1.01
C LYS A 135 -53.92 5.55 -1.33
N MET A 136 -53.44 4.51 -2.02
CA MET A 136 -54.24 3.32 -2.32
C MET A 136 -54.64 2.58 -1.04
N GLN A 137 -53.74 2.47 -0.06
CA GLN A 137 -54.04 1.86 1.24
C GLN A 137 -55.06 2.69 2.06
N CYS A 138 -54.96 4.02 2.03
CA CYS A 138 -55.96 4.89 2.65
C CYS A 138 -57.35 4.73 2.02
N LEU A 139 -57.44 4.68 0.69
CA LEU A 139 -58.71 4.48 -0.03
C LEU A 139 -59.33 3.12 0.28
N GLN A 140 -58.53 2.04 0.27
CA GLN A 140 -58.98 0.69 0.66
C GLN A 140 -59.50 0.62 2.10
N THR A 141 -58.89 1.36 3.02
CA THR A 141 -59.36 1.42 4.41
C THR A 141 -60.69 2.18 4.52
N ASN A 142 -60.90 3.21 3.70
CA ASN A 142 -62.13 4.00 3.68
C ASN A 142 -63.31 3.27 2.99
N ASP A 143 -63.03 2.51 1.92
CA ASP A 143 -64.03 1.65 1.27
C ASP A 143 -64.48 0.48 2.17
N ASN A 144 -63.59 -0.04 3.02
CA ASN A 144 -63.97 -1.00 4.07
C ASN A 144 -64.80 -0.36 5.21
N PHE A 145 -64.66 0.95 5.45
CA PHE A 145 -65.47 1.66 6.46
C PHE A 145 -66.85 2.06 5.93
N SER A 146 -66.95 2.41 4.65
CA SER A 146 -68.21 2.74 3.98
C SER A 146 -69.08 1.50 3.71
N SER A 147 -68.49 0.34 3.40
CA SER A 147 -69.22 -0.93 3.30
C SER A 147 -69.79 -1.39 4.65
N PHE A 148 -69.04 -1.25 5.75
CA PHE A 148 -69.52 -1.57 7.10
C PHE A 148 -70.65 -0.62 7.59
N SER A 149 -70.60 0.65 7.16
CA SER A 149 -71.64 1.65 7.46
C SER A 149 -72.91 1.47 6.63
N ALA A 150 -72.80 0.90 5.42
CA ALA A 150 -73.95 0.60 4.57
C ALA A 150 -74.70 -0.66 5.04
N GLU A 151 -73.99 -1.68 5.52
CA GLU A 151 -74.61 -2.91 6.04
C GLU A 151 -75.36 -2.71 7.37
N THR A 152 -74.96 -1.73 8.19
CA THR A 152 -75.66 -1.41 9.45
C THR A 152 -76.95 -0.59 9.27
N ASN A 153 -77.13 0.10 8.15
CA ASN A 153 -78.33 0.92 7.91
C ASN A 153 -79.49 0.14 7.25
N VAL A 154 -79.19 -0.95 6.53
CA VAL A 154 -80.23 -1.77 5.87
C VAL A 154 -81.02 -2.64 6.88
N ASN A 155 -80.43 -2.99 8.02
CA ASN A 155 -81.07 -3.90 8.99
C ASN A 155 -82.02 -3.21 9.99
N SER A 156 -82.09 -1.88 10.03
CA SER A 156 -82.93 -1.11 10.97
C SER A 156 -84.32 -0.72 10.42
N ASN A 157 -84.67 -1.06 9.17
CA ASN A 157 -85.93 -0.66 8.53
C ASN A 157 -86.94 -1.81 8.27
N GLN A 158 -86.75 -3.01 8.84
CA GLN A 158 -87.67 -4.15 8.61
C GLN A 158 -88.41 -4.72 9.83
N THR A 159 -88.34 -4.13 11.02
CA THR A 159 -88.97 -4.69 12.25
C THR A 159 -90.07 -3.82 12.88
N SER A 160 -90.81 -3.03 12.11
CA SER A 160 -92.02 -2.37 12.62
C SER A 160 -93.12 -2.25 11.57
N GLN A 161 -93.78 -3.37 11.26
CA GLN A 161 -95.23 -3.41 11.06
C GLN A 161 -95.71 -4.86 10.91
N THR A 162 -96.80 -5.13 11.63
CA THR A 162 -97.69 -6.31 11.66
C THR A 162 -97.14 -7.61 12.24
#